data_AF-A0A951GZW7-F1
#
_entry.id   AF-A0A951GZW7-F1
#
_cell.length_a   1.000
_cell.length_b   1.000
_cell.length_c   1.000
_cell.angle_alpha   90.00
_cell.angle_beta   90.00
_cell.angle_gamma   90.00
#
_symmetry.space_group_name_H-M   'P 1'
#
loop_
_entity.id
_entity.type
_entity.pdbx_description
1 polymer ?
#
loop_
_entity_poly.entity_id
_entity_poly.type
_entity_poly.pdbx_seq_one_letter_code
_entity_poly.pdbx_strand_id
1 'polypeptide(L)' 'MIAKRSGLAGRFAPGGAKRRLGIIEAAAIDSKRRLVLLRRDEVEHLVLIGPDGSTVVESGIRPAGGRESL' A
#
# COMPACT_ATOMS: atom_id res chain seq x y z
N MET A 1 7.79 -16.73 -39.23
CA MET A 1 7.02 -15.88 -38.28
C MET A 1 7.86 -15.76 -37.02
N ILE A 2 8.57 -14.66 -36.75
CA ILE A 2 8.14 -13.29 -36.37
C ILE A 2 7.31 -13.25 -35.08
N ALA A 3 8.01 -12.84 -34.00
CA ALA A 3 7.61 -12.04 -32.83
C ALA A 3 6.42 -12.52 -31.97
N LYS A 4 6.41 -12.33 -30.63
CA LYS A 4 6.80 -11.12 -29.92
C LYS A 4 7.03 -11.43 -28.43
N ARG A 5 8.20 -11.07 -27.93
CA ARG A 5 8.48 -10.87 -26.51
C ARG A 5 7.51 -9.83 -25.94
N SER A 6 6.52 -10.26 -25.16
CA SER A 6 5.70 -9.33 -24.37
C SER A 6 6.48 -8.95 -23.12
N GLY A 7 7.27 -7.88 -23.25
CA GLY A 7 7.81 -7.17 -22.11
C GLY A 7 6.68 -6.50 -21.34
N LEU A 8 6.48 -6.94 -20.09
CA LEU A 8 5.93 -6.10 -19.04
C LEU A 8 7.09 -5.67 -18.12
N ALA A 9 8.12 -5.10 -18.73
CA ALA A 9 9.09 -4.27 -18.04
C ALA A 9 8.83 -2.83 -18.50
N GLY A 10 8.52 -1.93 -17.56
CA GLY A 10 8.66 -0.49 -17.79
C GLY A 10 7.38 0.32 -18.04
N ARG A 11 6.53 0.46 -17.01
CA ARG A 11 5.72 1.70 -16.85
C ARG A 11 5.97 2.47 -15.55
N PHE A 12 6.99 2.11 -14.79
CA PHE A 12 7.56 2.98 -13.76
C PHE A 12 8.85 3.58 -14.32
N ALA A 13 8.73 4.51 -15.28
CA ALA A 13 9.87 5.33 -15.67
C ALA A 13 10.24 6.27 -14.49
N PRO A 14 11.53 6.50 -14.26
CA PRO A 14 12.07 7.14 -13.07
C PRO A 14 11.89 8.67 -13.14
N GLY A 15 11.23 9.23 -12.13
CA GLY A 15 11.20 10.66 -11.87
C GLY A 15 11.31 10.85 -10.37
N GLY A 16 12.23 11.70 -9.90
CA GLY A 16 12.59 11.92 -8.50
C GLY A 16 11.50 12.49 -7.58
N ALA A 17 10.23 12.20 -7.85
CA ALA A 17 9.13 12.50 -6.95
C ALA A 17 9.06 11.40 -5.87
N LYS A 18 9.29 11.80 -4.61
CA LYS A 18 9.09 10.96 -3.42
C LYS A 18 7.73 10.27 -3.54
N ARG A 19 7.71 8.93 -3.54
CA ARG A 19 6.43 8.18 -3.55
C ARG A 19 5.66 8.56 -2.29
N ARG A 20 4.56 9.28 -2.48
CA ARG A 20 3.71 9.76 -1.37
C ARG A 20 2.96 8.62 -0.70
N LEU A 21 2.68 7.55 -1.45
CA LEU A 21 1.94 6.37 -1.01
C LEU A 21 2.87 5.17 -0.81
N GLY A 22 2.68 4.48 0.31
CA GLY A 22 3.29 3.19 0.61
C GLY A 22 2.34 2.30 1.41
N ILE A 23 2.50 0.98 1.26
CA ILE A 23 1.84 -0.01 2.11
C ILE A 23 2.80 -0.31 3.26
N ILE A 24 2.33 -0.18 4.49
CA ILE A 24 3.10 -0.51 5.69
C ILE A 24 2.87 -1.96 6.06
N GLU A 25 1.61 -2.36 6.18
CA GLU A 25 1.22 -3.71 6.56
C GLU A 25 -0.10 -4.12 5.90
N ALA A 26 -0.28 -5.42 5.68
CA ALA A 26 -1.56 -5.99 5.25
C ALA A 26 -1.84 -7.28 6.03
N ALA A 27 -2.94 -7.28 6.78
CA ALA A 27 -3.42 -8.43 7.55
C ALA A 27 -4.70 -9.00 6.91
N ALA A 28 -4.82 -10.33 6.82
CA ALA A 28 -6.07 -10.96 6.40
C ALA A 28 -7.06 -10.99 7.57
N ILE A 29 -8.31 -10.59 7.32
CA ILE A 29 -9.42 -10.77 8.28
C ILE A 29 -10.12 -12.12 8.01
N ASP A 30 -10.31 -12.43 6.72
CA ASP A 30 -10.81 -13.72 6.24
C ASP A 30 -10.30 -13.99 4.82
N SER A 31 -10.87 -14.99 4.13
CA SER A 31 -10.46 -15.40 2.79
C SER A 31 -10.58 -14.30 1.72
N LYS A 32 -11.43 -13.30 1.92
CA LYS A 32 -11.72 -12.26 0.91
C LYS A 32 -11.45 -10.84 1.40
N ARG A 33 -11.31 -10.63 2.70
CA ARG A 33 -11.11 -9.31 3.30
C ARG A 33 -9.72 -9.15 3.91
N ARG A 34 -9.14 -7.98 3.70
CA ARG A 34 -7.82 -7.59 4.24
C ARG A 34 -7.91 -6.23 4.88
N LEU A 35 -7.23 -6.08 6.01
CA LEU A 35 -6.95 -4.81 6.63
C LEU A 35 -5.57 -4.34 6.15
N VAL A 36 -5.50 -3.14 5.59
CA VAL A 36 -4.28 -2.60 5.00
C VAL A 36 -3.93 -1.28 5.67
N LEU A 37 -2.74 -1.21 6.23
CA LEU A 37 -2.16 0.03 6.76
C LEU A 37 -1.37 0.72 5.65
N LEU A 38 -1.85 1.89 5.23
CA LEU A 38 -1.27 2.71 4.17
C LEU A 38 -0.61 3.94 4.77
N ARG A 39 0.58 4.31 4.30
CA ARG A 39 1.21 5.59 4.61
C ARG A 39 1.08 6.52 3.42
N ARG A 40 0.43 7.66 3.63
CA ARG A 40 0.30 8.77 2.68
C ARG A 40 0.87 10.03 3.32
N ASP A 41 1.93 10.58 2.75
CA ASP A 41 2.51 11.85 3.24
C ASP A 41 2.82 11.85 4.75
N GLU A 42 3.34 10.73 5.25
CA GLU A 42 3.67 10.53 6.67
C GLU A 42 2.49 10.27 7.61
N VAL A 43 1.26 10.29 7.09
CA VAL A 43 0.06 9.91 7.83
C VAL A 43 -0.32 8.47 7.48
N GLU A 44 -0.58 7.67 8.50
CA GLU A 44 -1.04 6.31 8.35
C GLU A 44 -2.57 6.23 8.35
N HIS A 45 -3.09 5.31 7.53
CA HIS A 45 -4.51 5.09 7.31
C HIS A 45 -4.78 3.60 7.27
N LEU A 46 -5.74 3.14 8.06
CA LEU A 46 -6.17 1.75 8.13
C LEU A 46 -7.40 1.57 7.25
N VAL A 47 -7.30 0.71 6.24
CA VAL A 47 -8.35 0.51 5.25
C VAL A 47 -8.74 -0.96 5.21
N LEU A 48 -10.02 -1.25 5.35
CA LEU A 48 -10.59 -2.57 5.06
C LEU A 48 -10.85 -2.66 3.56
N ILE A 49 -10.30 -3.68 2.91
CA ILE A 49 -10.53 -3.98 1.50
C ILE A 49 -11.18 -5.35 1.40
N GLY A 50 -12.30 -5.42 0.68
CA GLY A 50 -13.10 -6.62 0.49
C GLY A 50 -13.76 -6.67 -0.88
N PRO A 51 -14.52 -7.74 -1.16
CA PRO A 51 -15.23 -7.90 -2.44
C PRO A 51 -16.35 -6.87 -2.64
N ASP A 52 -16.93 -6.38 -1.55
CA ASP A 52 -17.98 -5.35 -1.51
C ASP A 52 -17.43 -3.92 -1.65
N GLY A 53 -16.11 -3.74 -1.58
CA GLY A 53 -15.45 -2.45 -1.76
C GLY A 53 -14.35 -2.20 -0.74
N SER A 54 -14.11 -0.92 -0.45
CA SER A 54 -13.09 -0.51 0.52
C SER A 54 -13.65 0.54 1.47
N THR A 55 -13.31 0.41 2.75
CA THR A 55 -13.72 1.32 3.83
C THR A 55 -12.50 1.78 4.60
N VAL A 56 -12.36 3.10 4.79
CA VAL A 56 -11.37 3.64 5.74
C VAL A 56 -11.88 3.38 7.15
N VAL A 57 -11.18 2.52 7.88
CA VAL A 57 -11.51 2.17 9.27
C VAL A 57 -10.95 3.23 10.21
N GLU A 58 -9.74 3.72 9.93
CA GLU A 58 -9.08 4.75 10.73
C GLU A 58 -8.15 5.61 9.86
N SER A 59 -8.04 6.90 10.18
CA SER A 59 -7.20 7.86 9.46
C SER A 59 -6.52 8.81 10.43
N GLY A 60 -5.40 9.42 10.04
CA GLY A 60 -4.69 10.36 10.91
C GLY A 60 -3.80 9.66 11.94
N ILE A 61 -3.50 8.37 11.73
CA ILE A 61 -2.63 7.60 12.61
C ILE A 61 -1.23 8.21 12.49
N ARG A 62 -0.71 8.69 13.62
CA ARG A 62 0.69 9.09 13.71
C ARG A 62 1.50 7.80 13.88
N PRO A 63 2.55 7.58 13.06
CA PRO A 63 3.44 6.45 13.29
C PRO A 63 3.88 6.50 14.75
N ALA A 64 3.68 5.40 15.48
CA ALA A 64 4.22 5.30 16.82
C ALA A 64 5.73 5.59 16.68
N GLY A 65 6.19 6.69 17.27
CA GLY A 65 7.59 7.12 17.19
C GLY A 65 8.47 5.89 17.40
N GLY A 66 9.35 5.64 16.43
CA GLY A 66 10.02 4.35 16.22
C GLY A 66 10.34 3.68 17.54
N ARG A 67 9.71 2.52 17.76
CA ARG A 67 9.89 1.73 18.98
C ARG A 67 11.38 1.63 19.25
N GLU A 68 11.74 2.12 20.42
CA GLU A 68 13.06 2.13 21.01
C GLU A 68 13.70 0.76 20.81
N SER A 69 14.67 0.70 19.90
CA SER A 69 15.61 -0.41 19.80
C SER A 69 16.53 -0.31 21.01
N LEU A 70 16.12 -0.88 22.14
CA LEU A 70 17.00 -1.17 23.27
C LEU A 70 17.63 -2.55 23.07
#